data_AF-A0A6G6CU20-F1
#
_entry.id   AF-A0A6G6CU20-F1
#
_cell.length_a   1.000
_cell.length_b   1.000
_cell.length_c   1.000
_cell.angle_alpha   90.00
_cell.angle_beta   90.00
_cell.angle_gamma   90.00
#
_symmetry.space_group_name_H-M   'P 1'
#
loop_
_entity.id
_entity.type
_entity.pdbx_description
1 polymer ?
#
loop_
_entity_poly.entity_id
_entity_poly.type
_entity_poly.pdbx_seq_one_letter_code
_entity_poly.pdbx_strand_id
1 'polypeptide(L)'
;LPGYHPFEWKPPLKNVSTNTDVGIIDGLSGLNCTVDEYPVDAIAKRFRYDAALVSTLKDMEEDILEGLKSTDLEEYLHGPFTVVVKESCDGMGDVSEKHGCGPAVPEKAVRFSFTIMTISVPNRDNVSVRIFEEVKPNSELCCKPVCLMLADESDHETLTAILGPLIAEREAMKSCEL
;
A
#
# COMPACT_ATOMS: atom_id res chain seq x y z
N LEU A 1 -2.27 4.15 12.59
CA LEU A 1 -2.48 4.74 11.24
C LEU A 1 -1.12 4.95 10.61
N PRO A 2 -1.00 4.85 9.27
CA PRO A 2 0.23 5.17 8.56
C PRO A 2 0.75 6.56 8.93
N GLY A 3 2.08 6.67 9.09
CA GLY A 3 2.74 7.90 9.53
C GLY A 3 3.01 8.02 11.02
N TYR A 4 2.75 6.98 11.83
CA TYR A 4 2.99 6.99 13.28
C TYR A 4 4.33 6.36 13.69
N HIS A 5 4.68 5.22 13.11
CA HIS A 5 5.91 4.51 13.46
C HIS A 5 7.08 4.99 12.58
N PRO A 6 8.26 5.29 13.17
CA PRO A 6 9.46 5.56 12.39
C PRO A 6 10.00 4.26 11.77
N PHE A 7 10.56 4.38 10.57
CA PHE A 7 11.19 3.29 9.81
C PHE A 7 12.26 3.84 8.86
N GLU A 8 13.12 2.97 8.34
CA GLU A 8 14.20 3.35 7.42
C GLU A 8 14.39 2.27 6.38
N TRP A 9 14.52 2.64 5.10
CA TRP A 9 14.88 1.71 4.03
C TRP A 9 16.37 1.75 3.75
N LYS A 10 16.96 0.57 3.49
CA LYS A 10 18.38 0.39 3.19
C LYS A 10 18.56 -0.40 1.88
N PRO A 11 19.16 0.19 0.82
CA PRO A 11 19.47 1.62 0.68
C PRO A 11 18.20 2.49 0.66
N PRO A 12 18.32 3.84 0.76
CA PRO A 12 17.17 4.73 0.64
C PRO A 12 16.43 4.54 -0.69
N LEU A 13 15.09 4.54 -0.62
CA LEU A 13 14.23 4.37 -1.79
C LEU A 13 14.45 5.48 -2.82
N LYS A 14 14.65 5.09 -4.08
CA LYS A 14 14.81 6.04 -5.19
C LYS A 14 13.51 6.80 -5.44
N ASN A 15 13.58 8.13 -5.52
CA ASN A 15 12.45 9.02 -5.81
C ASN A 15 11.28 8.94 -4.81
N VAL A 16 11.50 8.40 -3.61
CA VAL A 16 10.51 8.39 -2.52
C VAL A 16 11.08 9.23 -1.37
N SER A 17 10.25 10.05 -0.74
CA SER A 17 10.66 10.88 0.40
C SER A 17 11.04 10.01 1.59
N THR A 18 12.12 10.38 2.29
CA THR A 18 12.57 9.70 3.52
C THR A 18 11.75 10.06 4.76
N ASN A 19 10.84 11.03 4.66
CA ASN A 19 9.97 11.40 5.79
C ASN A 19 9.02 10.24 6.13
N THR A 20 9.01 9.79 7.39
CA THR A 20 8.15 8.69 7.86
C THR A 20 6.79 9.17 8.34
N ASP A 21 6.66 10.46 8.66
CA ASP A 21 5.49 11.02 9.35
C ASP A 21 4.45 11.52 8.34
N VAL A 22 4.15 10.69 7.34
CA VAL A 22 3.22 11.01 6.25
C VAL A 22 1.94 10.19 6.41
N GLY A 23 0.83 10.90 6.60
CA GLY A 23 -0.51 10.31 6.70
C GLY A 23 -1.22 10.21 5.35
N ILE A 24 -2.50 10.62 5.33
CA ILE A 24 -3.30 10.67 4.10
C ILE A 24 -2.80 11.81 3.21
N ILE A 25 -2.51 11.49 1.96
CA ILE A 25 -2.06 12.45 0.94
C ILE A 25 -3.07 12.54 -0.21
N ASP A 26 -2.95 13.62 -0.99
CA ASP A 26 -3.69 13.78 -2.22
C ASP A 26 -3.22 12.78 -3.28
N GLY A 27 -4.15 12.00 -3.85
CA GLY A 27 -3.85 11.01 -4.88
C GLY A 27 -3.38 11.65 -6.19
N LEU A 28 -3.75 12.91 -6.45
CA LEU A 28 -3.29 13.67 -7.61
C LEU A 28 -1.78 13.98 -7.56
N SER A 29 -1.14 13.85 -6.40
CA SER A 29 0.33 13.90 -6.26
C SER A 29 1.01 15.13 -6.90
N GLY A 30 0.33 16.28 -6.90
CA GLY A 30 0.84 17.52 -7.48
C GLY A 30 0.63 17.68 -8.99
N LEU A 31 -0.25 16.88 -9.59
CA LEU A 31 -0.68 17.06 -10.98
C LEU A 31 -1.24 18.48 -11.15
N ASN A 32 -0.81 19.14 -12.22
CA ASN A 32 -1.20 20.52 -12.50
C ASN A 32 -2.68 20.57 -12.88
N CYS A 33 -3.42 21.48 -12.24
CA CYS A 33 -4.85 21.70 -12.50
C CYS A 33 -5.09 23.04 -13.22
N THR A 34 -4.23 23.40 -14.18
CA THR A 34 -4.40 24.61 -14.99
C THR A 34 -5.37 24.36 -16.13
N VAL A 35 -6.08 25.41 -16.58
CA VAL A 35 -7.11 25.30 -17.63
C VAL A 35 -6.53 24.91 -18.99
N ASP A 36 -5.25 25.20 -19.22
CA ASP A 36 -4.55 24.88 -20.47
C ASP A 36 -4.07 23.42 -20.54
N GLU A 37 -4.08 22.71 -19.41
CA GLU A 37 -3.63 21.32 -19.30
C GLU A 37 -4.82 20.33 -19.37
N TYR A 38 -4.50 19.04 -19.42
CA TYR A 38 -5.54 17.99 -19.48
C TYR A 38 -6.39 18.04 -18.21
N PRO A 39 -7.73 18.12 -18.33
CA PRO A 39 -8.61 18.16 -17.16
C PRO A 39 -8.54 16.83 -16.43
N VAL A 40 -8.23 16.89 -15.14
CA VAL A 40 -8.20 15.71 -14.27
C VAL A 40 -9.44 15.79 -13.40
N ASP A 41 -10.53 15.28 -13.94
CA ASP A 41 -11.86 15.26 -13.31
C ASP A 41 -11.98 14.08 -12.33
N ALA A 42 -11.01 13.99 -11.42
CA ALA A 42 -10.91 12.92 -10.44
C ALA A 42 -10.60 13.48 -9.05
N ILE A 43 -11.16 12.81 -8.03
CA ILE A 43 -10.83 13.06 -6.63
C ILE A 43 -10.21 11.79 -6.08
N ALA A 44 -8.98 11.87 -5.58
CA ALA A 44 -8.26 10.73 -5.06
C ALA A 44 -7.58 11.04 -3.72
N LYS A 45 -7.56 10.06 -2.83
CA LYS A 45 -6.78 10.09 -1.58
C LYS A 45 -6.07 8.76 -1.41
N ARG A 46 -4.83 8.82 -0.92
CA ARG A 46 -4.04 7.62 -0.70
C ARG A 46 -3.14 7.73 0.52
N PHE A 47 -2.64 6.58 0.96
CA PHE A 47 -1.43 6.51 1.77
C PHE A 47 -0.20 6.35 0.86
N ARG A 48 0.96 6.77 1.36
CA ARG A 48 2.24 6.35 0.75
C ARG A 48 2.43 4.86 1.02
N TYR A 49 2.85 4.10 0.01
CA TYR A 49 2.76 2.65 0.05
C TYR A 49 3.66 2.05 1.14
N ASP A 50 4.92 2.47 1.21
CA ASP A 50 5.86 2.09 2.28
C ASP A 50 5.29 2.36 3.69
N ALA A 51 4.71 3.54 3.91
CA ALA A 51 4.13 3.92 5.21
C ALA A 51 2.90 3.04 5.57
N ALA A 52 2.07 2.70 4.57
CA ALA A 52 0.94 1.80 4.77
C ALA A 52 1.39 0.36 5.07
N LEU A 53 2.44 -0.10 4.38
CA LEU A 53 3.03 -1.42 4.59
C LEU A 53 3.63 -1.54 6.00
N VAL A 54 4.41 -0.55 6.42
CA VAL A 54 5.00 -0.50 7.77
C VAL A 54 3.91 -0.48 8.84
N SER A 55 2.87 0.35 8.68
CA SER A 55 1.74 0.37 9.62
C SER A 55 1.09 -1.01 9.72
N THR A 56 0.88 -1.69 8.59
CA THR A 56 0.25 -3.02 8.57
C THR A 56 1.14 -4.07 9.23
N LEU A 57 2.45 -4.04 8.97
CA LEU A 57 3.41 -4.95 9.62
C LEU A 57 3.49 -4.72 11.14
N LYS A 58 3.39 -3.46 11.58
CA LYS A 58 3.35 -3.12 13.00
C LYS A 58 2.04 -3.56 13.68
N ASP A 59 0.92 -3.47 12.98
CA ASP A 59 -0.35 -4.01 13.47
C ASP A 59 -0.30 -5.55 13.64
N MET A 60 0.59 -6.24 12.91
CA MET A 60 0.78 -7.70 12.95
C MET A 60 1.95 -8.14 13.86
N GLU A 61 2.52 -7.23 14.67
CA GLU A 61 3.70 -7.53 15.50
C GLU A 61 3.45 -8.70 16.46
N GLU A 62 2.27 -8.78 17.07
CA GLU A 62 1.92 -9.87 17.99
C GLU A 62 1.86 -11.23 17.27
N ASP A 63 1.24 -11.29 16.09
CA ASP A 63 1.14 -12.51 15.27
C ASP A 63 2.53 -12.98 14.81
N ILE A 64 3.41 -12.05 14.43
CA ILE A 64 4.79 -12.35 14.03
C ILE A 64 5.58 -12.93 15.22
N LEU A 65 5.46 -12.32 16.40
CA LEU A 65 6.13 -12.80 17.61
C LEU A 65 5.61 -14.18 18.03
N GLU A 66 4.30 -14.43 17.93
CA GLU A 66 3.72 -15.75 18.18
C GLU A 66 4.21 -16.79 17.16
N GLY A 67 4.31 -16.40 15.89
CA GLY A 67 4.87 -17.22 14.81
C GLY A 67 6.31 -17.65 15.08
N LEU A 68 7.16 -16.72 15.53
CA LEU A 68 8.55 -17.02 15.89
C LEU A 68 8.65 -17.98 17.09
N LYS A 69 7.81 -17.77 18.12
CA LYS A 69 7.76 -18.64 19.31
C LYS A 69 7.30 -20.06 18.96
N SER A 70 6.26 -20.18 18.15
CA SER A 70 5.70 -21.48 17.76
C SER A 70 6.65 -22.30 16.86
N THR A 71 7.59 -21.62 16.18
CA THR A 71 8.58 -22.26 15.30
C THR A 71 9.96 -22.41 15.94
N ASP A 72 10.14 -22.03 17.22
CA ASP A 72 11.42 -22.06 17.95
C ASP A 72 12.52 -21.22 17.28
N LEU A 73 12.13 -20.10 16.65
CA LEU A 73 13.00 -19.19 15.89
C LEU A 73 13.09 -17.80 16.55
N GLU A 74 12.98 -17.73 17.88
CA GLU A 74 13.09 -16.48 18.65
C GLU A 74 14.44 -15.76 18.45
N GLU A 75 15.48 -16.45 17.96
CA GLU A 75 16.75 -15.84 17.61
C GLU A 75 16.66 -14.84 16.44
N TYR A 76 15.58 -14.90 15.63
CA TYR A 76 15.35 -14.06 14.45
C TYR A 76 14.39 -12.88 14.70
N LEU A 77 14.26 -12.39 15.94
CA LEU A 77 13.41 -11.23 16.29
C LEU A 77 13.63 -9.99 15.41
N HIS A 78 14.84 -9.83 14.86
CA HIS A 78 15.21 -8.71 14.01
C HIS A 78 15.37 -9.09 12.52
N GLY A 79 14.96 -10.29 12.12
CA GLY A 79 15.02 -10.77 10.74
C GLY A 79 16.30 -11.52 10.37
N PRO A 80 16.51 -11.84 9.09
CA PRO A 80 15.81 -11.27 7.92
C PRO A 80 14.42 -11.90 7.68
N PHE A 81 13.40 -11.05 7.54
CA PHE A 81 12.04 -11.49 7.17
C PHE A 81 11.82 -11.38 5.66
N THR A 82 11.09 -12.34 5.10
CA THR A 82 10.53 -12.26 3.75
C THR A 82 9.01 -12.14 3.85
N VAL A 83 8.47 -11.02 3.38
CA VAL A 83 7.03 -10.72 3.39
C VAL A 83 6.49 -10.87 1.97
N VAL A 84 5.43 -11.68 1.81
CA VAL A 84 4.72 -11.80 0.53
C VAL A 84 3.43 -11.00 0.61
N VAL A 85 3.29 -10.03 -0.30
CA VAL A 85 2.16 -9.11 -0.36
C VAL A 85 1.33 -9.40 -1.61
N LYS A 86 0.03 -9.60 -1.45
CA LYS A 86 -0.95 -9.64 -2.55
C LYS A 86 -1.50 -8.24 -2.76
N GLU A 87 -1.39 -7.73 -3.98
CA GLU A 87 -1.97 -6.46 -4.40
C GLU A 87 -3.29 -6.70 -5.12
N SER A 88 -4.24 -5.76 -5.00
CA SER A 88 -5.54 -5.86 -5.65
C SER A 88 -6.06 -4.47 -6.02
N CYS A 89 -6.57 -4.35 -7.25
CA CYS A 89 -7.16 -3.13 -7.76
C CYS A 89 -8.49 -3.46 -8.42
N ASP A 90 -9.57 -2.83 -7.99
CA ASP A 90 -10.93 -3.09 -8.46
C ASP A 90 -11.69 -1.80 -8.73
N GLY A 91 -12.43 -1.78 -9.85
CA GLY A 91 -13.41 -0.75 -10.17
C GLY A 91 -14.80 -1.07 -9.61
N MET A 92 -15.53 -0.03 -9.25
CA MET A 92 -16.90 -0.08 -8.74
C MET A 92 -17.75 0.93 -9.49
N GLY A 93 -18.84 0.46 -10.10
CA GLY A 93 -19.87 1.29 -10.72
C GLY A 93 -20.93 1.77 -9.74
N ASP A 94 -21.88 2.55 -10.24
CA ASP A 94 -23.06 3.02 -9.52
C ASP A 94 -22.74 3.80 -8.22
N VAL A 95 -21.66 4.57 -8.24
CA VAL A 95 -21.22 5.42 -7.11
C VAL A 95 -21.78 6.82 -7.31
N SER A 96 -22.96 7.08 -6.76
CA SER A 96 -23.67 8.36 -6.99
C SER A 96 -22.82 9.59 -6.63
N GLU A 97 -22.75 10.54 -7.57
CA GLU A 97 -22.09 11.82 -7.35
C GLU A 97 -22.85 12.63 -6.27
N LYS A 98 -22.09 13.33 -5.42
CA LYS A 98 -22.68 14.25 -4.43
C LYS A 98 -22.75 15.65 -5.00
N HIS A 99 -23.84 16.36 -4.71
CA HIS A 99 -23.84 17.82 -4.82
C HIS A 99 -22.69 18.41 -4.00
N GLY A 100 -22.02 19.43 -4.55
CA GLY A 100 -20.88 20.07 -3.90
C GLY A 100 -20.25 21.15 -4.75
N CYS A 101 -19.12 21.68 -4.28
CA CYS A 101 -18.32 22.68 -4.99
C CYS A 101 -17.10 22.09 -5.71
N GLY A 102 -16.99 20.76 -5.77
CA GLY A 102 -15.89 20.07 -6.43
C GLY A 102 -16.00 20.09 -7.95
N PRO A 103 -14.97 19.59 -8.67
CA PRO A 103 -15.12 19.28 -10.09
C PRO A 103 -16.26 18.27 -10.27
N ALA A 104 -16.83 18.22 -11.47
CA ALA A 104 -17.69 17.11 -11.85
C ALA A 104 -16.84 15.83 -11.80
N VAL A 105 -17.35 14.77 -11.19
CA VAL A 105 -16.64 13.49 -11.07
C VAL A 105 -17.50 12.35 -11.61
N PRO A 106 -16.88 11.28 -12.16
CA PRO A 106 -17.64 10.14 -12.65
C PRO A 106 -18.36 9.42 -11.50
N GLU A 107 -19.52 8.82 -11.79
CA GLU A 107 -20.26 7.96 -10.86
C GLU A 107 -19.66 6.54 -10.73
N LYS A 108 -18.33 6.48 -10.72
CA LYS A 108 -17.51 5.29 -10.63
C LYS A 108 -16.36 5.54 -9.67
N ALA A 109 -15.91 4.49 -9.01
CA ALA A 109 -14.75 4.55 -8.13
C ALA A 109 -13.78 3.43 -8.45
N VAL A 110 -12.50 3.68 -8.21
CA VAL A 110 -11.45 2.66 -8.25
C VAL A 110 -10.80 2.60 -6.88
N ARG A 111 -10.55 1.38 -6.42
CA ARG A 111 -9.85 1.10 -5.16
C ARG A 111 -8.61 0.28 -5.44
N PHE A 112 -7.49 0.73 -4.90
CA PHE A 112 -6.27 -0.06 -4.79
C PHE A 112 -6.04 -0.46 -3.33
N SER A 113 -5.68 -1.72 -3.11
CA SER A 113 -5.49 -2.32 -1.81
C SER A 113 -4.40 -3.39 -1.82
N PHE A 114 -3.93 -3.78 -0.65
CA PHE A 114 -3.06 -4.95 -0.50
C PHE A 114 -3.42 -5.78 0.73
N THR A 115 -2.89 -6.98 0.77
CA THR A 115 -2.98 -7.92 1.88
C THR A 115 -1.63 -8.60 2.08
N ILE A 116 -1.17 -8.69 3.32
CA ILE A 116 0.00 -9.50 3.67
C ILE A 116 -0.44 -10.96 3.68
N MET A 117 0.12 -11.77 2.77
CA MET A 117 -0.25 -13.17 2.60
C MET A 117 0.55 -14.08 3.51
N THR A 118 1.87 -13.92 3.53
CA THR A 118 2.77 -14.71 4.35
C THR A 118 3.95 -13.89 4.84
N ILE A 119 4.49 -14.27 5.99
CA ILE A 119 5.77 -13.79 6.51
C ILE A 119 6.60 -15.02 6.84
N SER A 120 7.86 -14.99 6.42
CA SER A 120 8.79 -16.11 6.61
C SER A 120 10.17 -15.65 7.00
N VAL A 121 10.93 -16.53 7.63
CA VAL A 121 12.33 -16.32 8.03
C VAL A 121 13.18 -17.50 7.57
N PRO A 122 14.46 -17.30 7.19
CA PRO A 122 15.35 -18.40 6.91
C PRO A 122 15.78 -19.08 8.21
N ASN A 123 15.66 -20.41 8.26
CA ASN A 123 16.22 -21.22 9.33
C ASN A 123 17.75 -21.40 9.15
N ARG A 124 18.42 -22.05 10.10
CA ARG A 124 19.87 -22.35 10.12
C ARG A 124 20.38 -23.04 8.86
N ASP A 125 19.56 -23.89 8.23
CA ASP A 125 19.87 -24.55 6.95
C ASP A 125 19.50 -23.72 5.71
N ASN A 126 19.23 -22.43 5.90
CA ASN A 126 18.76 -21.48 4.88
C ASN A 126 17.44 -21.88 4.21
N VAL A 127 16.62 -22.68 4.90
CA VAL A 127 15.27 -23.06 4.48
C VAL A 127 14.28 -22.02 4.99
N SER A 128 13.46 -21.46 4.11
CA SER A 128 12.41 -20.51 4.49
C SER A 128 11.31 -21.19 5.29
N VAL A 129 11.11 -20.76 6.53
CA VAL A 129 10.05 -21.21 7.43
C VAL A 129 9.00 -20.10 7.53
N ARG A 130 7.74 -20.45 7.26
CA ARG A 130 6.61 -19.52 7.38
C ARG A 130 6.22 -19.36 8.84
N ILE A 131 6.27 -18.12 9.33
CA ILE A 131 5.87 -17.77 10.71
C ILE A 131 4.47 -17.18 10.76
N PHE A 132 4.00 -16.63 9.62
CA PHE A 132 2.64 -16.16 9.46
C PHE A 132 2.10 -16.57 8.09
N GLU A 133 0.83 -16.97 8.05
CA GLU A 133 0.07 -17.24 6.83
C GLU A 133 -1.38 -16.77 7.05
N GLU A 134 -1.87 -15.91 6.15
CA GLU A 134 -3.25 -15.41 6.21
C GLU A 134 -4.24 -16.56 5.94
N VAL A 135 -5.06 -16.87 6.96
CA VAL A 135 -5.98 -18.00 6.96
C VAL A 135 -7.18 -17.75 6.04
N LYS A 136 -7.59 -16.49 5.87
CA LYS A 136 -8.74 -16.10 5.05
C LYS A 136 -8.36 -14.97 4.08
N PRO A 137 -7.53 -15.26 3.05
CA PRO A 137 -6.99 -14.22 2.17
C PRO A 137 -8.02 -13.52 1.29
N ASN A 138 -9.25 -14.04 1.23
CA ASN A 138 -10.38 -13.44 0.52
C ASN A 138 -11.33 -12.67 1.44
N SER A 139 -11.04 -12.57 2.74
CA SER A 139 -11.81 -11.73 3.65
C SER A 139 -11.47 -10.26 3.44
N GLU A 140 -12.50 -9.44 3.47
CA GLU A 140 -12.43 -7.99 3.53
C GLU A 140 -11.62 -7.44 4.71
N LEU A 141 -11.51 -8.20 5.82
CA LEU A 141 -10.82 -7.76 7.04
C LEU A 141 -9.29 -7.64 6.87
N CYS A 142 -8.72 -8.49 6.03
CA CYS A 142 -7.28 -8.51 5.72
C CYS A 142 -6.92 -7.56 4.55
N CYS A 143 -7.92 -7.02 3.86
CA CYS A 143 -7.75 -6.14 2.71
C CYS A 143 -7.52 -4.69 3.19
N LYS A 144 -6.29 -4.19 3.03
CA LYS A 144 -5.89 -2.85 3.48
C LYS A 144 -5.99 -1.86 2.31
N PRO A 145 -6.89 -0.86 2.34
CA PRO A 145 -7.00 0.12 1.27
C PRO A 145 -5.80 1.08 1.28
N VAL A 146 -5.22 1.32 0.12
CA VAL A 146 -4.09 2.26 -0.05
C VAL A 146 -4.49 3.49 -0.84
N CYS A 147 -5.22 3.32 -1.95
CA CYS A 147 -5.64 4.41 -2.81
C CYS A 147 -7.13 4.28 -3.12
N LEU A 148 -7.86 5.38 -2.97
CA LEU A 148 -9.26 5.51 -3.32
C LEU A 148 -9.40 6.67 -4.30
N MET A 149 -10.09 6.46 -5.41
CA MET A 149 -10.35 7.50 -6.39
C MET A 149 -11.77 7.41 -6.94
N LEU A 150 -12.39 8.56 -7.18
CA LEU A 150 -13.57 8.70 -8.03
C LEU A 150 -13.06 8.90 -9.46
N ALA A 151 -13.02 7.81 -10.21
CA ALA A 151 -12.51 7.73 -11.57
C ALA A 151 -13.15 6.53 -12.29
N ASP A 152 -13.20 6.58 -13.61
CA ASP A 152 -13.57 5.42 -14.42
C ASP A 152 -12.34 4.52 -14.63
N GLU A 153 -12.43 3.23 -14.32
CA GLU A 153 -11.35 2.27 -14.58
C GLU A 153 -11.01 2.14 -16.07
N SER A 154 -11.95 2.54 -16.95
CA SER A 154 -11.76 2.55 -18.40
C SER A 154 -10.98 3.77 -18.91
N ASP A 155 -10.85 4.83 -18.10
CA ASP A 155 -10.04 6.00 -18.41
C ASP A 155 -8.58 5.72 -18.03
N HIS A 156 -7.80 5.35 -19.05
CA HIS A 156 -6.43 4.92 -18.88
C HIS A 156 -5.52 6.06 -18.43
N GLU A 157 -5.76 7.26 -18.94
CA GLU A 157 -5.00 8.47 -18.69
C GLU A 157 -5.12 8.88 -17.22
N THR A 158 -6.35 9.00 -16.71
CA THR A 158 -6.61 9.34 -15.31
C THR A 158 -6.09 8.27 -14.36
N LEU A 159 -6.34 6.99 -14.67
CA LEU A 159 -5.91 5.87 -13.82
C LEU A 159 -4.38 5.80 -13.72
N THR A 160 -3.69 5.97 -14.85
CA THR A 160 -2.22 5.94 -14.87
C THR A 160 -1.62 7.15 -14.16
N ALA A 161 -2.23 8.33 -14.29
CA ALA A 161 -1.79 9.53 -13.58
C ALA A 161 -1.87 9.35 -12.05
N ILE A 162 -2.95 8.77 -11.54
CA ILE A 162 -3.16 8.58 -10.09
C ILE A 162 -2.35 7.41 -9.53
N LEU A 163 -2.30 6.26 -10.24
CA LEU A 163 -1.58 5.07 -9.76
C LEU A 163 -0.08 5.09 -10.05
N GLY A 164 0.38 5.90 -11.00
CA GLY A 164 1.80 6.01 -11.37
C GLY A 164 2.76 6.19 -10.19
N PRO A 165 2.52 7.15 -9.27
CA PRO A 165 3.32 7.31 -8.06
C PRO A 165 3.36 6.06 -7.16
N LEU A 166 2.22 5.38 -6.99
CA LEU A 166 2.14 4.14 -6.19
C LEU A 166 2.98 3.02 -6.82
N ILE A 167 2.92 2.87 -8.15
CA ILE A 167 3.75 1.90 -8.86
C ILE A 167 5.24 2.25 -8.76
N ALA A 168 5.61 3.53 -8.82
CA ALA A 168 7.00 3.97 -8.64
C ALA A 168 7.52 3.63 -7.22
N GLU A 169 6.71 3.88 -6.18
CA GLU A 169 7.01 3.50 -4.79
C GLU A 169 7.22 1.98 -4.69
N ARG A 170 6.31 1.20 -5.27
CA ARG A 170 6.39 -0.27 -5.32
C ARG A 170 7.66 -0.78 -5.97
N GLU A 171 8.04 -0.26 -7.14
CA GLU A 171 9.25 -0.70 -7.82
C GLU A 171 10.51 -0.32 -7.04
N ALA A 172 10.52 0.83 -6.36
CA ALA A 172 11.64 1.23 -5.50
C ALA A 172 11.82 0.29 -4.29
N MET A 173 10.73 -0.22 -3.71
CA MET A 173 10.78 -1.12 -2.55
C MET A 173 11.37 -2.50 -2.88
N LYS A 174 11.31 -2.97 -4.13
CA LYS A 174 11.76 -4.33 -4.49
C LYS A 174 13.26 -4.58 -4.37
N SER A 175 14.07 -3.52 -4.42
CA SER A 175 15.54 -3.61 -4.39
C SER A 175 16.14 -3.11 -3.07
N CYS A 176 15.31 -2.88 -2.06
CA CYS A 176 15.70 -2.33 -0.78
C CYS A 176 15.15 -3.18 0.36
N GLU A 177 15.80 -3.10 1.51
CA GLU A 177 15.38 -3.77 2.75
C GLU A 177 14.79 -2.73 3.70
N LEU A 178 13.75 -3.12 4.44
CA LEU A 178 13.06 -2.31 5.45
C LEU A 178 13.57 -2.65 6.85
#